data_AF-A0A812KMJ9-F1
#
_entry.id   AF-A0A812KMJ9-F1
#
_cell.length_a   1.000
_cell.length_b   1.000
_cell.length_c   1.000
_cell.angle_alpha   90.00
_cell.angle_beta   90.00
_cell.angle_gamma   90.00
#
_symmetry.space_group_name_H-M   'P 1'
#
loop_
_entity.id
_entity.type
_entity.pdbx_description
1 polymer ?
#
loop_
_entity_poly.entity_id
_entity_poly.type
_entity_poly.pdbx_seq_one_letter_code
_entity_poly.pdbx_strand_id
1 'polypeptide(L)'
;VVLVGGNPGIPHFYCDFGEKLQEALFAHGLGATTIYCLGYVNFPTTAEGASAREESGAASLDEEAAAISTALASLQEQHRGAGVILLGHSIGSWLVMQHLKEASDELLAEIRHVVLAMP
;
A
#
# COMPACT_ATOMS: atom_id res chain seq x y z
N VAL A 1 6.93 2.78 -6.01
CA VAL A 1 6.47 3.31 -4.71
C VAL A 1 5.10 2.73 -4.42
N VAL A 2 4.85 2.25 -3.22
CA VAL A 2 3.55 1.74 -2.79
C VAL A 2 3.01 2.63 -1.67
N LEU A 3 1.88 3.25 -1.91
CA LEU A 3 1.11 4.08 -1.00
C LEU A 3 0.03 3.24 -0.35
N VAL A 4 0.10 3.09 0.97
CA VAL A 4 -0.95 2.52 1.80
C VAL A 4 -1.65 3.68 2.50
N GLY A 5 -2.88 3.95 2.05
CA GLY A 5 -3.70 5.03 2.59
C GLY A 5 -4.09 4.80 4.05
N GLY A 6 -4.72 5.80 4.66
CA GLY A 6 -5.37 5.73 5.97
C GLY A 6 -6.89 5.62 5.82
N ASN A 7 -7.62 5.55 6.93
CA ASN A 7 -9.08 5.47 6.95
C ASN A 7 -9.72 6.62 6.11
N PRO A 8 -10.66 6.34 5.19
CA PRO A 8 -11.33 5.06 4.96
C PRO A 8 -10.50 3.94 4.31
N GLY A 9 -9.42 4.24 3.62
CA GLY A 9 -8.66 3.24 2.85
C GLY A 9 -9.08 3.18 1.39
N ILE A 10 -9.69 4.27 0.91
CA ILE A 10 -10.08 4.46 -0.48
C ILE A 10 -8.84 4.94 -1.26
N PRO A 11 -8.35 4.17 -2.24
CA PRO A 11 -7.12 4.51 -2.96
C PRO A 11 -7.28 5.77 -3.83
N HIS A 12 -8.51 6.06 -4.29
CA HIS A 12 -8.80 7.23 -5.12
C HIS A 12 -8.40 8.57 -4.47
N PHE A 13 -8.47 8.68 -3.13
CA PHE A 13 -8.02 9.89 -2.42
C PHE A 13 -6.51 10.16 -2.53
N TYR A 14 -5.73 9.16 -2.94
CA TYR A 14 -4.28 9.25 -3.08
C TYR A 14 -3.82 9.32 -4.54
N CYS A 15 -4.71 9.12 -5.52
CA CYS A 15 -4.35 9.08 -6.94
C CYS A 15 -3.75 10.42 -7.42
N ASP A 16 -4.39 11.55 -7.12
CA ASP A 16 -3.86 12.89 -7.50
C ASP A 16 -2.47 13.13 -6.91
N PHE A 17 -2.29 12.83 -5.62
CA PHE A 17 -0.98 12.88 -4.97
C PHE A 17 0.03 11.93 -5.63
N GLY A 18 -0.38 10.71 -5.96
CA GLY A 18 0.45 9.71 -6.61
C GLY A 18 0.92 10.14 -8.00
N GLU A 19 0.04 10.75 -8.80
CA GLU A 19 0.38 11.33 -10.10
C GLU A 19 1.40 12.46 -9.96
N LYS A 20 1.17 13.40 -9.02
CA LYS A 20 2.12 14.50 -8.75
C LYS A 20 3.45 14.01 -8.21
N LEU A 21 3.45 12.97 -7.39
CA LEU A 21 4.67 12.32 -6.93
C LEU A 21 5.43 11.68 -8.10
N GLN A 22 4.74 10.95 -8.99
CA GLN A 22 5.35 10.36 -10.17
C GLN A 22 5.99 11.42 -11.08
N GLU A 23 5.26 12.49 -11.39
CA GLU A 23 5.75 13.63 -12.18
C GLU A 23 7.02 14.24 -11.55
N ALA A 24 7.00 14.46 -10.23
CA ALA A 24 8.15 15.03 -9.52
C ALA A 24 9.37 14.10 -9.54
N LEU A 25 9.20 12.80 -9.28
CA LEU A 25 10.31 11.84 -9.33
C LEU A 25 10.92 11.79 -10.73
N PHE A 26 10.09 11.78 -11.77
CA PHE A 26 10.54 11.83 -13.17
C PHE A 26 11.34 13.10 -13.47
N ALA A 27 10.85 14.27 -13.04
CA ALA A 27 11.55 15.54 -13.22
C ALA A 27 12.92 15.60 -12.50
N HIS A 28 13.08 14.84 -11.41
CA HIS A 28 14.34 14.70 -10.66
C HIS A 28 15.27 13.61 -11.19
N GLY A 29 14.99 13.03 -12.36
CA GLY A 29 15.87 12.07 -13.02
C GLY A 29 15.76 10.64 -12.48
N LEU A 30 14.80 10.37 -11.58
CA LEU A 30 14.40 9.00 -11.28
C LEU A 30 13.55 8.54 -12.47
N GLY A 31 13.96 7.46 -13.14
CA GLY A 31 13.28 6.95 -14.34
C GLY A 31 11.80 6.59 -14.10
N ALA A 32 11.18 5.90 -15.05
CA ALA A 32 9.75 5.54 -14.99
C ALA A 32 9.39 4.79 -13.69
N THR A 33 8.97 5.55 -12.67
CA THR A 33 8.69 5.04 -11.33
C THR A 33 7.21 4.72 -11.26
N THR A 34 6.86 3.46 -11.03
CA THR A 34 5.46 3.07 -10.86
C THR A 34 4.98 3.44 -9.45
N ILE A 35 3.81 4.08 -9.38
CA ILE A 35 3.12 4.41 -8.14
C ILE A 35 1.90 3.48 -8.00
N TYR A 36 1.83 2.76 -6.88
CA TYR A 36 0.68 1.94 -6.51
C TYR A 36 -0.05 2.61 -5.35
N CYS A 37 -1.34 2.90 -5.48
CA CYS A 37 -2.20 3.32 -4.38
C CYS A 37 -3.07 2.14 -3.97
N LEU A 38 -2.80 1.56 -2.80
CA LEU A 38 -3.51 0.38 -2.33
C LEU A 38 -4.81 0.76 -1.60
N GLY A 39 -5.89 0.12 -2.03
CA GLY A 39 -7.16 0.14 -1.35
C GLY A 39 -7.26 -0.96 -0.31
N TYR A 40 -8.06 -0.71 0.71
CA TYR A 40 -8.30 -1.68 1.78
C TYR A 40 -9.22 -2.80 1.31
N VAL A 41 -9.11 -3.99 1.90
CA VAL A 41 -10.07 -5.08 1.63
C VAL A 41 -11.50 -4.68 2.06
N ASN A 42 -11.60 -3.77 3.03
CA ASN A 42 -12.85 -3.12 3.43
C ASN A 42 -13.46 -2.17 2.39
N PHE A 43 -12.73 -1.82 1.33
CA PHE A 43 -13.20 -0.94 0.26
C PHE A 43 -13.25 -1.69 -1.07
N PRO A 44 -14.27 -2.55 -1.23
CA PRO A 44 -14.44 -3.34 -2.44
C PRO A 44 -14.64 -2.44 -3.65
N THR A 45 -13.99 -2.82 -4.75
CA THR A 45 -14.04 -2.10 -6.03
C THR A 45 -15.10 -2.67 -6.99
N THR A 46 -15.80 -3.74 -6.59
CA THR A 46 -16.89 -4.36 -7.35
C THR A 46 -18.19 -4.36 -6.54
N ALA A 47 -19.32 -4.42 -7.25
CA ALA A 47 -20.64 -4.48 -6.62
C ALA A 47 -20.80 -5.74 -5.77
N GLU A 48 -20.32 -6.90 -6.25
CA GLU A 48 -20.36 -8.15 -5.48
C GLU A 48 -19.52 -8.06 -4.20
N GLY A 49 -18.34 -7.44 -4.28
CA GLY A 49 -17.49 -7.21 -3.11
C GLY A 49 -18.15 -6.28 -2.10
N ALA A 50 -18.82 -5.22 -2.60
CA ALA A 50 -19.59 -4.28 -1.77
C ALA A 50 -20.69 -5.00 -0.99
N SER A 51 -21.56 -5.75 -1.67
CA SER A 51 -22.61 -6.54 -1.02
C SER A 51 -22.04 -7.53 -0.02
N ALA A 52 -20.98 -8.25 -0.37
CA ALA A 52 -20.35 -9.22 0.53
C ALA A 52 -19.71 -8.58 1.76
N ARG A 53 -19.28 -7.30 1.71
CA ARG A 53 -18.79 -6.57 2.90
C ARG A 53 -19.91 -5.98 3.73
N GLU A 54 -20.97 -5.48 3.11
CA GLU A 54 -22.17 -5.05 3.83
C GLU A 54 -22.76 -6.21 4.65
N GLU A 55 -22.78 -7.42 4.11
CA GLU A 55 -23.25 -8.62 4.80
C GLU A 55 -22.33 -9.08 5.94
N SER A 56 -21.00 -8.98 5.77
CA SER A 56 -20.02 -9.46 6.76
C SER A 56 -19.66 -8.43 7.84
N GLY A 57 -20.00 -7.16 7.62
CA GLY A 57 -19.48 -6.04 8.41
C GLY A 57 -18.04 -5.68 8.05
N ALA A 58 -17.49 -4.67 8.75
CA ALA A 58 -16.12 -4.21 8.55
C ALA A 58 -15.10 -5.26 9.01
N ALA A 59 -14.08 -5.50 8.18
CA ALA A 59 -12.91 -6.30 8.50
C ALA A 59 -12.16 -5.73 9.71
N SER A 60 -11.52 -6.62 10.46
CA SER A 60 -10.66 -6.25 11.57
C SER A 60 -9.35 -5.62 11.06
N LEU A 61 -8.62 -4.95 11.96
CA LEU A 61 -7.29 -4.44 11.62
C LEU A 61 -6.29 -5.54 11.28
N ASP A 62 -6.45 -6.73 11.87
CA ASP A 62 -5.58 -7.88 11.60
C ASP A 62 -5.85 -8.45 10.20
N GLU A 63 -7.12 -8.53 9.81
CA GLU A 63 -7.51 -8.96 8.45
C GLU A 63 -7.00 -7.97 7.40
N GLU A 64 -7.13 -6.66 7.67
CA GLU A 64 -6.60 -5.61 6.79
C GLU A 64 -5.06 -5.67 6.70
N ALA A 65 -4.38 -5.86 7.83
CA ALA A 65 -2.93 -6.00 7.86
C ALA A 65 -2.44 -7.22 7.05
N ALA A 66 -3.14 -8.36 7.15
CA ALA A 66 -2.83 -9.56 6.39
C ALA A 66 -3.05 -9.36 4.88
N ALA A 67 -4.16 -8.71 4.50
CA ALA A 67 -4.47 -8.42 3.10
C ALA A 67 -3.44 -7.46 2.48
N ILE A 68 -3.13 -6.35 3.16
CA ILE A 68 -2.09 -5.41 2.71
C ILE A 68 -0.73 -6.08 2.66
N SER A 69 -0.36 -6.90 3.65
CA SER A 69 0.93 -7.62 3.64
C SER A 69 1.06 -8.56 2.45
N THR A 70 -0.03 -9.25 2.09
CA THR A 70 -0.08 -10.12 0.91
C THR A 70 0.12 -9.31 -0.38
N ALA A 71 -0.57 -8.16 -0.50
CA ALA A 71 -0.41 -7.27 -1.65
C ALA A 71 1.01 -6.69 -1.75
N LEU A 72 1.59 -6.26 -0.63
CA LEU A 72 2.96 -5.74 -0.57
C LEU A 72 3.98 -6.80 -1.00
N ALA A 73 3.89 -8.01 -0.46
CA ALA A 73 4.78 -9.12 -0.83
C ALA A 73 4.69 -9.43 -2.34
N SER A 74 3.47 -9.45 -2.90
CA SER A 74 3.28 -9.65 -4.34
C SER A 74 3.91 -8.53 -5.18
N LEU A 75 3.83 -7.28 -4.74
CA LEU A 75 4.45 -6.15 -5.43
C LEU A 75 5.97 -6.14 -5.30
N GLN A 76 6.51 -6.51 -4.15
CA GLN A 76 7.95 -6.68 -3.95
C GLN A 76 8.50 -7.79 -4.85
N GLU A 77 7.78 -8.91 -4.97
CA GLU A 77 8.17 -9.97 -5.90
C GLU A 77 8.13 -9.51 -7.36
N GLN A 78 7.05 -8.82 -7.75
CA GLN A 78 6.90 -8.29 -9.10
C GLN A 78 8.02 -7.32 -9.50
N HIS A 79 8.55 -6.57 -8.54
CA HIS A 79 9.60 -5.56 -8.73
C HIS A 79 10.96 -5.96 -8.13
N ARG A 80 11.18 -7.26 -7.94
CA ARG A 80 12.42 -7.79 -7.35
C ARG A 80 13.66 -7.23 -8.08
N GLY A 81 14.62 -6.73 -7.31
CA GLY A 81 15.85 -6.11 -7.79
C GLY A 81 15.74 -4.61 -8.10
N ALA A 82 14.57 -4.10 -8.51
CA ALA A 82 14.34 -2.67 -8.67
C ALA A 82 14.22 -1.96 -7.30
N GLY A 83 13.70 -2.70 -6.32
CA GLY A 83 13.47 -2.22 -4.96
C GLY A 83 12.18 -1.42 -4.82
N VAL A 84 11.64 -1.41 -3.61
CA VAL A 84 10.34 -0.84 -3.28
C VAL A 84 10.48 0.24 -2.21
N ILE A 85 9.74 1.33 -2.39
CA ILE A 85 9.55 2.36 -1.36
C ILE A 85 8.12 2.20 -0.83
N LEU A 86 7.98 2.02 0.48
CA LEU A 86 6.70 1.92 1.17
C LEU A 86 6.36 3.28 1.79
N LEU A 87 5.15 3.77 1.52
CA LEU A 87 4.62 4.99 2.12
C LEU A 87 3.31 4.67 2.82
N GLY A 88 3.30 4.75 4.14
CA GLY A 88 2.09 4.62 4.96
C GLY A 88 1.57 5.99 5.38
N HIS A 89 0.26 6.20 5.29
CA HIS A 89 -0.41 7.39 5.84
C HIS A 89 -1.43 6.99 6.92
N SER A 90 -1.36 7.63 8.10
CA SER A 90 -2.23 7.37 9.25
C SER A 90 -2.23 5.87 9.60
N ILE A 91 -3.40 5.23 9.70
CA ILE A 91 -3.50 3.79 9.94
C ILE A 91 -2.80 2.94 8.85
N GLY A 92 -2.60 3.43 7.62
CA GLY A 92 -1.77 2.77 6.62
C GLY A 92 -0.32 2.57 7.06
N SER A 93 0.22 3.49 7.86
CA SER A 93 1.54 3.33 8.49
C SER A 93 1.57 2.15 9.46
N TRP A 94 0.49 1.93 10.21
CA TRP A 94 0.36 0.77 11.09
C TRP A 94 0.35 -0.54 10.29
N LEU A 95 -0.37 -0.58 9.17
CA LEU A 95 -0.43 -1.75 8.30
C LEU A 95 0.94 -2.06 7.68
N VAL A 96 1.67 -1.03 7.23
CA VAL A 96 3.06 -1.19 6.77
C VAL A 96 3.96 -1.74 7.88
N MET A 97 3.83 -1.26 9.12
CA MET A 97 4.61 -1.79 10.25
C MET A 97 4.28 -3.26 10.54
N GLN A 98 3.02 -3.69 10.43
CA GLN A 98 2.68 -5.11 10.57
C GLN A 98 3.34 -5.95 9.49
N HIS A 99 3.32 -5.49 8.24
CA HIS A 99 4.02 -6.17 7.15
C HIS A 99 5.52 -6.31 7.43
N LEU A 100 6.20 -5.22 7.86
CA LEU A 100 7.62 -5.24 8.16
C LEU A 100 7.99 -6.20 9.31
N LYS A 101 7.11 -6.35 10.29
CA LYS A 101 7.31 -7.25 11.43
C LYS A 101 7.25 -8.72 11.03
N GLU A 102 6.47 -9.05 10.01
CA GLU A 102 6.17 -10.43 9.60
C GLU A 102 6.87 -10.86 8.30
N ALA A 103 7.41 -9.91 7.55
CA ALA A 103 8.13 -10.16 6.30
C ALA A 103 9.43 -10.97 6.53
N SER A 104 9.77 -11.81 5.56
CA SER A 104 11.05 -12.53 5.55
C SER A 104 12.21 -11.59 5.25
N ASP A 105 13.43 -11.99 5.60
CA ASP A 105 14.65 -11.22 5.32
C ASP A 105 14.81 -10.90 3.83
N GLU A 106 14.39 -11.82 2.95
CA GLU A 106 14.42 -11.60 1.50
C GLU A 106 13.48 -10.48 1.06
N LEU A 107 12.26 -10.44 1.60
CA LEU A 107 11.30 -9.37 1.29
C LEU A 107 11.78 -8.03 1.86
N LEU A 108 12.32 -8.04 3.08
CA LEU A 108 12.88 -6.84 3.71
C LEU A 108 14.05 -6.26 2.90
N ALA A 109 14.89 -7.10 2.28
CA ALA A 109 16.01 -6.66 1.44
C ALA A 109 15.57 -5.89 0.17
N GLU A 110 14.34 -6.12 -0.31
CA GLU A 110 13.78 -5.39 -1.45
C GLU A 110 13.26 -3.99 -1.07
N ILE A 111 13.09 -3.69 0.23
CA ILE A 111 12.58 -2.40 0.67
C ILE A 111 13.74 -1.40 0.77
N ARG A 112 13.72 -0.38 -0.09
CA ARG A 112 14.73 0.69 -0.11
C ARG A 112 14.50 1.72 0.98
N HIS A 113 13.24 2.13 1.16
CA HIS A 113 12.85 3.13 2.13
C HIS A 113 11.43 2.88 2.64
N VAL A 114 11.19 3.28 3.89
CA VAL A 114 9.87 3.30 4.52
C VAL A 114 9.60 4.72 4.99
N VAL A 115 8.46 5.28 4.59
CA VAL A 115 8.00 6.60 5.01
C VAL A 115 6.66 6.42 5.72
N LEU A 116 6.61 6.77 7.00
CA LEU A 116 5.42 6.64 7.85
C LEU A 116 4.92 8.05 8.19
N ALA A 117 3.82 8.46 7.58
CA ALA A 117 3.14 9.72 7.89
C ALA A 117 2.10 9.45 8.98
N MET A 118 2.53 9.52 10.24
CA MET A 118 1.66 9.45 11.41
C MET A 118 1.22 10.86 11.82
N PRO A 119 -0.01 11.05 12.34
CA PRO A 119 -0.40 12.29 13.02
C PRO A 119 0.45 12.56 14.27
#